data_AF-A0A656K767-F1
#
_entry.id   AF-A0A656K767-F1
#
_cell.length_a   1.000
_cell.length_b   1.000
_cell.length_c   1.000
_cell.angle_alpha   90.00
_cell.angle_beta   90.00
_cell.angle_gamma   90.00
#
_symmetry.space_group_name_H-M   'P 1'
#
loop_
_entity.id
_entity.type
_entity.pdbx_description
1 polymer ?
#
loop_
_entity_poly.entity_id
_entity_poly.type
_entity_poly.pdbx_seq_one_letter_code
_entity_poly.pdbx_strand_id
1 'polypeptide(L)'
;NIATGEAALALVAAGADAVKVGIGPGSICTTRIVAGVGVPQISAIANVAAALEGTGVPMIADGGIRFSGDLSKAIVAGASCVMMGSMFAGT
;
A
#
# COMPACT_ATOMS: atom_id res chain seq x y z
N ASN A 1 -1.71 5.28 -6.73
CA ASN A 1 -1.98 4.37 -5.60
C ASN A 1 -3.19 3.52 -5.91
N ILE A 2 -3.19 2.29 -5.42
CA ILE A 2 -4.31 1.35 -5.48
C ILE A 2 -4.59 0.78 -4.09
N ALA A 3 -5.70 0.07 -3.93
CA ALA A 3 -6.01 -0.64 -2.68
C ALA A 3 -6.74 -1.98 -2.91
N THR A 4 -6.88 -2.43 -4.16
CA THR A 4 -7.56 -3.69 -4.52
C THR A 4 -6.72 -4.49 -5.51
N GLY A 5 -6.95 -5.80 -5.54
CA GLY A 5 -6.25 -6.71 -6.45
C GLY A 5 -6.56 -6.44 -7.92
N GLU A 6 -7.81 -6.10 -8.25
CA GLU A 6 -8.24 -5.79 -9.61
C GLU A 6 -7.51 -4.57 -10.16
N ALA A 7 -7.36 -3.53 -9.33
CA ALA A 7 -6.60 -2.35 -9.69
C ALA A 7 -5.11 -2.65 -9.86
N ALA A 8 -4.55 -3.59 -9.08
CA ALA A 8 -3.17 -4.06 -9.25
C ALA A 8 -2.98 -4.72 -10.61
N LEU A 9 -3.83 -5.71 -10.93
CA LEU A 9 -3.77 -6.42 -12.20
C LEU A 9 -3.98 -5.50 -13.39
N ALA A 10 -4.86 -4.51 -13.28
CA ALA A 10 -5.05 -3.50 -14.33
C ALA A 10 -3.77 -2.68 -14.60
N LEU A 11 -3.03 -2.30 -13.55
CA LEU A 11 -1.76 -1.59 -13.70
C LEU A 11 -0.64 -2.49 -14.24
N VAL A 12 -0.59 -3.75 -13.80
CA VAL A 12 0.35 -4.74 -14.34
C VAL A 12 0.10 -4.95 -15.83
N ALA A 13 -1.16 -5.09 -16.25
CA ALA A 13 -1.54 -5.22 -17.66
C ALA A 13 -1.19 -3.96 -18.48
N ALA A 14 -1.19 -2.78 -17.85
CA ALA A 14 -0.73 -1.53 -18.46
C ALA A 14 0.81 -1.39 -18.51
N GLY A 15 1.55 -2.36 -18.00
CA GLY A 15 3.02 -2.39 -18.05
C GLY A 15 3.72 -1.77 -16.83
N ALA A 16 3.05 -1.68 -15.68
CA ALA A 16 3.71 -1.18 -14.46
C ALA A 16 4.73 -2.19 -13.91
N ASP A 17 5.98 -1.75 -13.74
CA ASP A 17 7.05 -2.56 -13.14
C ASP A 17 6.93 -2.71 -11.61
N ALA A 18 6.12 -1.88 -10.97
CA ALA A 18 5.79 -1.95 -9.55
C ALA A 18 4.47 -1.23 -9.29
N VAL A 19 3.76 -1.62 -8.23
CA VAL A 19 2.54 -0.91 -7.81
C VAL A 19 2.68 -0.31 -6.42
N LYS A 20 1.98 0.81 -6.19
CA LYS A 20 1.96 1.50 -4.89
C LYS A 20 0.61 1.34 -4.20
N VAL A 21 0.60 0.75 -3.01
CA VAL A 21 -0.61 0.32 -2.29
C VAL A 21 -0.88 1.22 -1.10
N GLY A 22 -2.07 1.82 -1.07
CA GLY A 22 -2.57 2.61 0.04
C GLY A 22 -3.52 3.72 -0.41
N ILE A 23 -4.79 3.64 0.03
CA ILE A 23 -5.80 4.69 -0.15
C ILE A 23 -6.44 4.99 1.20
N GLY A 24 -6.23 6.21 1.70
CA GLY A 24 -6.66 6.63 3.03
C GLY A 24 -5.74 6.36 4.24
N PRO A 25 -4.64 5.57 4.21
CA PRO A 25 -3.91 5.19 5.42
C PRO A 25 -2.96 6.28 5.95
N GLY A 26 -2.61 7.26 5.11
CA GLY A 26 -1.62 8.29 5.43
C GLY A 26 -2.01 9.14 6.65
N SER A 27 -1.03 9.57 7.43
CA SER A 27 -1.23 10.32 8.70
C SER A 27 -1.95 11.66 8.52
N ILE A 28 -1.73 12.33 7.39
CA ILE A 28 -2.38 13.60 7.02
C ILE A 28 -3.53 13.41 6.02
N CYS A 29 -3.82 12.17 5.63
CA CYS A 29 -4.77 11.87 4.56
C CYS A 29 -6.20 12.03 5.08
N THR A 30 -6.95 12.98 4.51
CA THR A 30 -8.35 13.24 4.88
C THR A 30 -9.35 12.47 4.02
N THR A 31 -8.91 11.65 3.07
CA THR A 31 -9.77 10.95 2.10
C THR A 31 -10.85 10.09 2.77
N ARG A 32 -10.52 9.43 3.89
CA ARG A 32 -11.52 8.64 4.65
C ARG A 32 -12.61 9.50 5.26
N ILE A 33 -12.28 10.72 5.70
CA ILE A 33 -13.21 11.64 6.35
C ILE A 33 -14.04 12.41 5.31
N VAL A 34 -13.39 12.92 4.26
CA VAL A 34 -14.02 13.82 3.28
C VAL A 34 -14.78 13.04 2.21
N ALA A 35 -14.17 11.98 1.66
CA ALA A 35 -14.76 11.20 0.57
C ALA A 35 -15.46 9.92 1.05
N GLY A 36 -15.26 9.50 2.30
CA GLY A 36 -15.75 8.21 2.80
C GLY A 36 -15.04 6.99 2.18
N VAL A 37 -13.90 7.20 1.52
CA VAL A 37 -13.18 6.16 0.78
C VAL A 37 -11.86 5.82 1.47
N GLY A 38 -11.59 4.52 1.59
CA GLY A 38 -10.30 3.99 2.03
C GLY A 38 -10.38 2.50 2.33
N VAL A 39 -9.20 1.87 2.44
CA VAL A 39 -9.08 0.46 2.82
C VAL A 39 -8.09 0.35 3.99
N PRO A 40 -8.36 -0.48 5.02
CA PRO A 40 -7.39 -0.77 6.06
C PRO A 40 -6.06 -1.27 5.46
N GLN A 41 -4.94 -0.66 5.85
CA GLN A 41 -3.69 -0.79 5.10
C GLN A 41 -3.18 -2.23 5.00
N ILE A 42 -3.23 -3.00 6.09
CA ILE A 42 -2.79 -4.40 6.07
C ILE A 42 -3.67 -5.25 5.16
N SER A 43 -5.00 -5.02 5.15
CA SER A 43 -5.91 -5.71 4.24
C SER A 43 -5.65 -5.31 2.78
N ALA A 44 -5.38 -4.04 2.51
CA ALA A 44 -5.03 -3.57 1.16
C ALA A 44 -3.76 -4.25 0.63
N ILE A 45 -2.71 -4.34 1.47
CA ILE A 45 -1.47 -5.02 1.12
C ILE A 45 -1.73 -6.52 0.87
N ALA A 46 -2.39 -7.21 1.80
CA ALA A 46 -2.64 -8.65 1.68
C ALA A 46 -3.48 -9.00 0.44
N ASN A 47 -4.51 -8.21 0.12
CA ASN A 47 -5.35 -8.42 -1.06
C ASN A 47 -4.58 -8.19 -2.36
N VAL A 48 -3.72 -7.16 -2.42
CA VAL A 48 -2.87 -6.89 -3.58
C VAL A 48 -1.79 -7.96 -3.71
N ALA A 49 -1.21 -8.44 -2.59
CA ALA A 49 -0.24 -9.52 -2.59
C ALA A 49 -0.80 -10.81 -3.17
N ALA A 50 -2.01 -11.21 -2.74
CA ALA A 50 -2.69 -12.36 -3.32
C ALA A 50 -2.95 -12.20 -4.83
N ALA A 51 -3.31 -11.00 -5.28
CA ALA A 51 -3.56 -10.74 -6.70
C ALA A 51 -2.29 -10.70 -7.56
N LEU A 52 -1.16 -10.27 -7.00
CA LEU A 52 0.12 -10.18 -7.71
C LEU A 52 0.94 -11.47 -7.68
N GLU A 53 0.46 -12.52 -7.01
CA GLU A 53 1.14 -13.81 -6.95
C GLU A 53 1.44 -14.35 -8.37
N GLY A 54 2.68 -14.75 -8.60
CA GLY A 54 3.14 -15.26 -9.90
C GLY A 54 3.40 -14.20 -10.98
N THR A 55 3.05 -12.93 -10.76
CA THR A 55 3.31 -11.86 -11.75
C THR A 55 4.76 -11.37 -11.74
N GLY A 56 5.47 -11.54 -10.64
CA GLY A 56 6.82 -11.00 -10.43
C GLY A 56 6.86 -9.49 -10.17
N VAL A 57 5.72 -8.80 -10.19
CA VAL A 57 5.65 -7.34 -9.99
C VAL A 57 5.65 -7.03 -8.48
N PRO A 58 6.65 -6.29 -7.96
CA PRO A 58 6.72 -5.90 -6.55
C PRO A 58 5.69 -4.82 -6.19
N MET A 59 5.44 -4.68 -4.88
CA MET A 59 4.58 -3.61 -4.37
C MET A 59 5.21 -2.81 -3.24
N ILE A 60 4.83 -1.53 -3.19
CA ILE A 60 5.24 -0.55 -2.19
C ILE A 60 4.05 -0.28 -1.27
N ALA A 61 4.17 -0.57 0.03
CA ALA A 61 3.18 -0.18 1.02
C ALA A 61 3.36 1.31 1.40
N ASP A 62 2.36 2.13 1.09
CA ASP A 62 2.43 3.59 1.23
C ASP A 62 1.43 4.12 2.27
N GLY A 63 1.99 4.62 3.37
CA GLY A 63 1.24 5.29 4.44
C GLY A 63 0.79 4.37 5.57
N GLY A 64 0.50 5.00 6.72
CA GLY A 64 0.00 4.32 7.92
C GLY A 64 1.06 3.73 8.86
N ILE A 65 2.34 3.83 8.52
CA ILE A 65 3.45 3.37 9.37
C ILE A 65 3.71 4.39 10.50
N ARG A 66 3.62 3.95 11.76
CA ARG A 66 3.88 4.77 12.95
C ARG A 66 5.06 4.27 13.75
N PHE A 67 5.20 2.95 13.85
CA PHE A 67 6.27 2.29 14.58
C PHE A 67 6.96 1.24 13.71
N SER A 68 8.17 0.82 14.11
CA SER A 68 8.93 -0.23 13.41
C SER A 68 8.14 -1.55 13.28
N GLY A 69 7.29 -1.88 14.26
CA GLY A 69 6.42 -3.05 14.19
C GLY A 69 5.38 -2.98 13.05
N ASP A 70 4.96 -1.78 12.62
CA ASP A 70 4.04 -1.64 11.50
C ASP A 70 4.75 -1.90 10.16
N LEU A 71 6.02 -1.51 10.07
CA LEU A 71 6.89 -1.86 8.93
C LEU A 71 7.02 -3.38 8.82
N SER A 72 7.34 -4.07 9.92
CA SER A 72 7.43 -5.54 9.93
C SER A 72 6.12 -6.20 9.48
N LYS A 73 4.97 -5.71 9.95
CA LYS A 73 3.66 -6.22 9.53
C LYS A 73 3.38 -5.98 8.04
N ALA A 74 3.76 -4.82 7.51
CA ALA A 74 3.58 -4.52 6.09
C ALA A 74 4.40 -5.45 5.19
N ILE A 75 5.65 -5.74 5.58
CA ILE A 75 6.50 -6.71 4.86
C ILE A 75 5.90 -8.13 4.93
N VAL A 76 5.52 -8.58 6.13
CA VAL A 76 4.88 -9.91 6.30
C VAL A 76 3.56 -10.02 5.53
N ALA A 77 2.81 -8.91 5.39
CA ALA A 77 1.58 -8.88 4.60
C ALA A 77 1.81 -8.97 3.07
N GLY A 78 3.06 -8.87 2.60
CA GLY A 78 3.43 -9.07 1.19
C GLY A 78 4.04 -7.85 0.49
N ALA A 79 4.31 -6.75 1.21
CA ALA A 79 4.98 -5.61 0.61
C ALA A 79 6.48 -5.87 0.38
N SER A 80 7.02 -5.47 -0.77
CA SER A 80 8.45 -5.57 -1.09
C SER A 80 9.27 -4.47 -0.41
N CYS A 81 8.66 -3.29 -0.23
CA CYS A 81 9.21 -2.20 0.57
C CYS A 81 8.07 -1.31 1.11
N VAL A 82 8.43 -0.37 1.98
CA VAL A 82 7.49 0.62 2.53
C VAL A 82 7.92 2.04 2.18
N MET A 83 6.94 2.88 1.85
CA MET A 83 7.12 4.32 1.69
C MET A 83 6.63 5.03 2.96
N MET A 84 7.48 5.87 3.54
CA MET A 84 7.20 6.57 4.80
C MET A 84 7.37 8.08 4.61
N GLY A 85 6.31 8.84 4.87
CA GLY A 85 6.33 10.29 4.85
C GLY A 85 6.61 10.87 6.23
N SER A 86 5.60 10.86 7.12
CA SER A 86 5.66 11.55 8.42
C SER A 86 6.78 11.09 9.35
N MET A 87 7.31 9.87 9.19
CA MET A 87 8.44 9.37 9.98
C MET A 87 9.75 10.12 9.67
N PHE A 88 9.89 10.65 8.44
CA PHE A 88 11.08 11.38 7.99
C PHE A 88 10.84 12.89 7.86
N ALA A 89 9.65 13.39 8.16
CA ALA A 89 9.29 14.78 7.86
C ALA A 89 9.92 15.83 8.79
N GLY A 90 10.58 15.41 9.88
CA GLY A 90 11.19 16.30 10.87
C GLY A 90 12.64 15.94 11.23
N THR A 91 13.31 15.23 10.32
CA THR A 91 14.75 14.90 10.40
C THR A 91 15.59 15.92 9.66
#